data_AF-A0A962CPJ4-F1
#
_entry.id   AF-A0A962CPJ4-F1
#
_cell.length_a   1.000
_cell.length_b   1.000
_cell.length_c   1.000
_cell.angle_alpha   90.00
_cell.angle_beta   90.00
_cell.angle_gamma   90.00
#
_symmetry.space_group_name_H-M   'P 1'
#
loop_
_entity.id
_entity.type
_entity.pdbx_description
1 polymer ?
#
loop_
_entity_poly.entity_id
_entity_poly.type
_entity_poly.pdbx_seq_one_letter_code
_entity_poly.pdbx_strand_id
1 'polypeptide(L)' 'KDGKKRNAKVLQVLGFMGLERREVAEAEAGDIIAINGIEGLSISDTICAPEAPEQLPVLHVDEPTISMTFQ' A
#
# COMPACT_ATOMS: atom_id res chain seq x y z
N LYS A 1 10.39 9.26 -0.82
CA LYS A 1 11.10 9.14 -2.12
C LYS A 1 10.29 9.88 -3.20
N ASP A 2 10.69 11.10 -3.56
CA ASP A 2 10.44 11.85 -4.82
C ASP A 2 9.09 11.84 -5.53
N GLY A 3 7.95 11.53 -4.88
CA GLY A 3 6.61 11.76 -5.46
C GLY A 3 6.44 11.20 -6.87
N LYS A 4 7.19 10.15 -7.23
CA LYS A 4 7.24 9.62 -8.60
C LYS A 4 5.90 9.00 -8.91
N LYS A 5 5.13 9.69 -9.74
CA LYS A 5 3.85 9.21 -10.24
C LYS A 5 4.09 8.14 -11.29
N ARG A 6 3.35 7.06 -11.20
CA ARG A 6 3.27 6.04 -12.24
C ARG A 6 1.86 5.50 -12.29
N ASN A 7 1.45 5.09 -13.48
CA ASN A 7 0.20 4.39 -13.65
C ASN A 7 0.43 2.90 -13.39
N ALA A 8 -0.55 2.28 -12.75
CA ALA A 8 -0.56 0.85 -12.49
C ALA A 8 -1.99 0.33 -12.58
N LYS A 9 -2.15 -0.98 -12.74
CA LYS A 9 -3.45 -1.63 -12.84
C LYS A 9 -3.63 -2.61 -11.68
N VAL A 10 -4.70 -2.42 -10.91
CA VAL A 10 -5.13 -3.39 -9.91
C VAL A 10 -5.70 -4.61 -10.63
N LEU A 11 -5.30 -5.81 -10.23
CA LEU A 11 -5.80 -7.06 -10.81
C LEU A 11 -6.92 -7.67 -9.98
N GLN A 12 -6.73 -7.77 -8.67
CA GLN A 12 -7.67 -8.35 -7.71
C GLN A 12 -7.68 -7.54 -6.43
N VAL A 13 -8.85 -7.53 -5.78
CA VAL A 13 -9.08 -6.92 -4.46
C VAL A 13 -9.42 -8.05 -3.49
N LEU A 14 -8.72 -8.08 -2.36
CA LEU A 14 -8.84 -9.11 -1.33
C LEU A 14 -9.31 -8.46 -0.04
N GLY A 15 -10.57 -8.71 0.32
CA GLY A 15 -11.13 -8.34 1.62
C GLY A 15 -10.67 -9.31 2.71
N PHE A 16 -10.66 -8.83 3.96
CA PHE A 16 -10.37 -9.66 5.12
C PHE A 16 -11.66 -10.13 5.81
N MET A 17 -11.76 -11.43 6.08
CA MET A 17 -12.81 -12.03 6.90
C MET A 17 -12.14 -12.81 8.04
N GLY A 18 -12.00 -12.14 9.20
CA GLY A 18 -11.17 -12.66 10.29
C GLY A 18 -9.71 -12.73 9.85
N LEU A 19 -9.13 -13.94 9.88
CA LEU A 19 -7.74 -14.19 9.44
C LEU A 19 -7.64 -14.62 7.97
N GLU A 20 -8.78 -14.87 7.32
CA GLU A 20 -8.82 -15.28 5.92
C GLU A 20 -8.89 -14.06 4.98
N ARG A 21 -8.33 -14.23 3.78
CA ARG A 21 -8.49 -13.27 2.68
C ARG A 21 -9.43 -13.87 1.65
N ARG A 22 -10.36 -13.08 1.13
CA ARG A 22 -11.30 -13.48 0.07
C ARG A 22 -11.34 -12.44 -1.03
N GLU A 23 -11.41 -12.90 -2.27
CA GLU A 23 -11.55 -12.01 -3.42
C GLU A 23 -12.93 -11.35 -3.40
N VAL A 24 -12.94 -10.03 -3.58
CA VAL A 24 -14.14 -9.19 -3.62
C VAL A 24 -14.14 -8.37 -4.90
N ALA A 25 -15.33 -8.01 -5.39
CA ALA A 25 -15.46 -7.24 -6.62
C ALA A 25 -15.07 -5.77 -6.44
N GLU A 26 -15.35 -5.20 -5.26
CA GLU A 26 -15.10 -3.81 -4.90
C GLU A 26 -14.81 -3.67 -3.40
N ALA A 27 -14.25 -2.53 -3.04
CA ALA A 27 -13.98 -2.13 -1.66
C ALA A 27 -14.19 -0.61 -1.52
N GLU A 28 -14.58 -0.17 -0.34
CA GLU A 28 -14.97 1.21 -0.07
C GLU A 28 -14.06 1.90 0.95
N ALA A 29 -14.28 3.21 1.15
CA ALA A 29 -13.53 3.98 2.12
C ALA A 29 -13.80 3.47 3.55
N GLY A 30 -12.73 3.11 4.25
CA GLY A 30 -12.79 2.52 5.60
C GLY A 30 -12.47 1.02 5.62
N ASP A 31 -12.48 0.36 4.47
CA ASP A 31 -12.11 -1.06 4.39
C ASP A 31 -10.59 -1.25 4.50
N ILE A 32 -10.20 -2.28 5.24
CA ILE A 32 -8.84 -2.79 5.24
C ILE A 32 -8.79 -3.95 4.25
N ILE A 33 -8.02 -3.78 3.19
CA ILE A 33 -7.93 -4.73 2.07
C ILE A 33 -6.48 -5.00 1.67
N ALA A 34 -6.27 -6.08 0.92
CA ALA A 34 -5.06 -6.31 0.15
C ALA A 34 -5.37 -6.23 -1.35
N ILE A 35 -4.41 -5.78 -2.14
CA ILE A 35 -4.52 -5.68 -3.59
C ILE A 35 -3.30 -6.31 -4.25
N ASN A 36 -3.43 -6.75 -5.49
CA ASN A 36 -2.33 -7.23 -6.31
C ASN A 36 -2.29 -6.52 -7.69
N GLY A 37 -1.24 -6.79 -8.45
CA GLY A 37 -1.05 -6.20 -9.79
C GLY A 37 -0.18 -4.94 -9.83
N ILE A 38 0.27 -4.45 -8.69
CA ILE A 38 1.12 -3.26 -8.59
C ILE A 38 2.45 -3.63 -7.95
N GLU A 39 3.50 -3.74 -8.76
CA GLU A 39 4.86 -4.08 -8.29
C GLU A 39 5.54 -2.88 -7.64
N GLY A 40 6.41 -3.10 -6.66
CA GLY A 40 7.27 -2.05 -6.09
C GLY A 40 6.56 -1.05 -5.18
N LEU A 41 5.40 -1.41 -4.61
CA LEU A 41 4.79 -0.63 -3.53
C LEU A 41 5.59 -0.80 -2.22
N SER A 42 5.79 0.30 -1.52
CA SER A 42 6.46 0.37 -0.22
C SER A 42 5.52 1.01 0.82
N ILE A 43 5.86 0.84 2.11
CA ILE A 43 5.15 1.51 3.19
C ILE A 43 5.21 3.02 2.97
N SER A 44 4.08 3.71 3.19
CA SER A 44 3.86 5.15 2.92
C SER A 44 3.68 5.55 1.45
N ASP A 45 3.55 4.60 0.52
CA ASP A 45 3.05 4.91 -0.83
C ASP A 45 1.54 5.18 -0.81
N THR A 46 1.07 6.08 -1.68
CA THR A 46 -0.35 6.41 -1.83
C THR A 46 -0.81 6.05 -3.24
N ILE A 47 -1.90 5.27 -3.33
CA ILE A 47 -2.59 4.98 -4.59
C ILE A 47 -3.82 5.88 -4.65
N CYS A 48 -4.00 6.57 -5.77
CA CYS A 48 -5.05 7.56 -5.96
C CYS A 48 -5.60 7.48 -7.39
N ALA A 49 -6.70 8.17 -7.64
CA ALA A 49 -7.25 8.32 -8.99
C ALA A 49 -6.24 9.04 -9.89
N PRO A 50 -6.02 8.58 -11.15
CA PRO A 50 -5.09 9.22 -12.08
C PRO A 50 -5.40 10.70 -12.35
N GLU A 51 -6.67 11.10 -12.28
CA GLU A 51 -7.16 12.45 -12.53
C GLU A 51 -6.94 13.40 -11.33
N ALA A 52 -6.80 12.85 -10.12
CA ALA A 52 -6.64 13.61 -8.88
C ALA A 52 -5.51 12.99 -8.02
N PRO A 53 -4.24 13.12 -8.44
CA PRO A 53 -3.13 12.53 -7.73
C PRO A 53 -2.80 13.32 -6.47
N GLU A 54 -3.31 12.86 -5.32
CA GLU A 54 -3.06 13.41 -3.99
C GLU A 54 -2.30 12.40 -3.14
N GLN A 55 -1.13 12.81 -2.64
CA GLN A 55 -0.28 11.97 -1.80
C GLN A 55 -0.61 12.22 -0.32
N LEU A 56 -0.79 11.14 0.44
CA LEU A 56 -0.97 11.23 1.88
C LEU A 56 0.34 11.60 2.59
N PRO A 57 0.27 12.25 3.76
CA PRO A 57 1.45 12.53 4.58
C PRO A 57 2.25 11.26 4.85
N VAL A 58 3.55 11.30 4.59
CA VAL A 58 4.45 10.18 4.86
C VAL A 58 4.59 9.95 6.36
N LEU A 59 4.60 8.67 6.76
CA LEU A 59 4.84 8.31 8.15
C LEU A 59 6.32 8.51 8.49
N HIS A 60 6.60 9.16 9.63
CA HIS A 60 7.94 9.23 10.17
C HIS A 60 8.33 7.88 10.78
N VAL A 61 9.44 7.30 10.33
CA VAL A 61 10.00 6.07 10.89
C VAL A 61 11.15 6.46 11.81
N ASP A 62 11.06 6.08 13.08
CA ASP A 62 12.12 6.34 14.04
C ASP A 62 13.36 5.49 13.74
N GLU A 63 14.53 6.02 14.08
CA GLU A 63 15.78 5.34 13.84
C GLU A 63 15.87 4.03 14.63
N PRO A 64 16.49 2.97 14.08
CA PRO A 64 16.65 1.70 14.76
C PRO A 64 17.48 1.90 16.04
N THR A 65 16.94 1.44 17.17
CA THR A 65 17.61 1.54 18.48
C THR A 65 18.65 0.46 18.74
N ILE A 66 18.66 -0.59 17.91
CA ILE A 66 19.57 -1.74 18.03
C ILE A 66 20.19 -2.01 16.66
N SER A 67 21.51 -2.22 16.64
CA SER A 67 22.27 -2.68 15.48
C SER A 67 23.03 -3.94 15.85
N MET A 68 22.90 -4.99 15.03
CA MET A 68 23.59 -6.27 15.21
C MET A 68 24.26 -6.66 13.89
N THR A 69 25.57 -6.92 13.94
CA THR A 69 26.35 -7.37 12.80
C THR A 69 26.38 -8.89 12.77
N PHE A 70 25.92 -9.49 11.68
CA PHE A 70 26.06 -10.93 11.43
C PHE A 70 27.33 -11.17 10.60
N GLN A 71 28.18 -12.12 11.03
CA GLN A 71 29.34 -12.64 10.28
C GLN A 71 29.05 -14.07 9.84
#